data_AF-A0A366DG50-F1
#
_entry.id   AF-A0A366DG50-F1
#
_cell.length_a   1.000
_cell.length_b   1.000
_cell.length_c   1.000
_cell.angle_alpha   90.00
_cell.angle_beta   90.00
_cell.angle_gamma   90.00
#
_symmetry.space_group_name_H-M   'P 1'
#
loop_
_entity.id
_entity.type
_entity.pdbx_description
1 polymer ?
#
loop_
_entity_poly.entity_id
_entity_poly.type
_entity_poly.pdbx_seq_one_letter_code
_entity_poly.pdbx_strand_id
1 'polypeptide(L)'
;MAHPPIERPDLPEYMTWEQLEQLPDEIAGQIELWEGKVVWLRRGPAEHQEFTNLMWSGLRRCAREDMAGEGDRCWRVHTETNVFLGQTGKSDFVTPDFLVHRCLPEPYQDVRADDVLLVGEVLSPSNTPTDMEAKKARYARAGIPWYWEVTLERRRSAIATVHAFVLETTHGRLPDGVRPLYPANYLLAGKWSPKDSDAIDYPYPFSIHVPWSELEF
;
A
#
# COMPACT_ATOMS: atom_id res chain seq x y z
N MET A 1 -10.92 18.99 18.90
CA MET A 1 -11.67 19.88 17.98
C MET A 1 -11.43 19.34 16.59
N ALA A 2 -12.49 19.02 15.83
CA ALA A 2 -12.33 18.62 14.44
C ALA A 2 -11.76 19.82 13.66
N HIS A 3 -10.65 19.63 12.96
CA HIS A 3 -10.18 20.64 12.02
C HIS A 3 -11.30 20.90 11.00
N PRO A 4 -11.60 22.17 10.68
CA PRO A 4 -12.57 22.46 9.63
C PRO A 4 -12.13 21.74 8.35
N PRO A 5 -13.08 21.24 7.52
CA PRO A 5 -12.72 20.68 6.23
C PRO A 5 -11.95 21.76 5.47
N ILE A 6 -10.68 21.50 5.18
CA ILE A 6 -9.88 22.34 4.31
C ILE A 6 -10.66 22.39 3.00
N GLU A 7 -11.18 23.57 2.66
CA GLU A 7 -11.85 23.80 1.39
C GLU A 7 -10.83 23.44 0.31
N ARG A 8 -11.13 22.42 -0.50
CA ARG A 8 -10.16 21.92 -1.48
C ARG A 8 -9.79 23.09 -2.40
N PRO A 9 -8.55 23.59 -2.34
CA PRO A 9 -8.14 24.69 -3.21
C PRO A 9 -8.30 24.26 -4.66
N ASP A 10 -8.62 25.23 -5.51
CA ASP A 10 -8.66 25.04 -6.96
C ASP A 10 -7.22 24.84 -7.46
N LEU A 11 -6.80 23.57 -7.51
CA LEU A 11 -5.49 23.15 -7.98
C LEU A 11 -5.58 22.75 -9.45
N PRO A 12 -4.49 22.93 -10.23
CA PRO A 12 -4.46 22.47 -11.61
C PRO A 12 -4.70 20.96 -11.69
N GLU A 13 -5.28 20.48 -12.80
CA GLU A 13 -5.48 19.03 -13.01
C GLU A 13 -4.15 18.25 -12.99
N TYR A 14 -3.06 18.90 -13.41
CA TYR A 14 -1.71 18.35 -13.41
C TYR A 14 -0.74 19.28 -12.69
N MET A 15 0.17 18.70 -11.90
CA MET A 15 1.28 19.40 -11.28
C MET A 15 2.53 18.52 -11.18
N THR A 16 3.67 19.16 -11.04
CA THR A 16 4.97 18.53 -10.76
C THR A 16 5.18 18.35 -9.27
N TRP A 17 6.12 17.47 -8.89
CA TRP A 17 6.55 17.32 -7.50
C TRP A 17 7.01 18.66 -6.90
N GLU A 18 7.80 19.44 -7.64
CA GLU A 18 8.33 20.72 -7.18
C GLU A 18 7.22 21.76 -6.94
N GLN A 19 6.10 21.67 -7.67
CA GLN A 19 4.91 22.49 -7.42
C GLN A 19 4.13 21.99 -6.21
N LEU A 20 4.06 20.67 -5.99
CA LEU A 20 3.41 20.09 -4.83
C LEU A 20 4.13 20.49 -3.53
N GLU A 21 5.46 20.48 -3.54
CA GLU A 21 6.29 20.92 -2.39
C GLU A 21 6.11 22.40 -2.02
N GLN A 22 5.54 23.22 -2.91
CA GLN A 22 5.25 24.62 -2.61
C GLN A 22 3.88 24.82 -1.97
N LEU A 23 3.04 23.77 -1.90
CA LEU A 23 1.77 23.83 -1.19
C LEU A 23 1.98 23.72 0.32
N PRO A 24 1.05 24.25 1.14
CA PRO A 24 1.05 23.97 2.58
C PRO A 24 1.01 22.47 2.87
N ASP A 25 1.76 22.02 3.88
CA ASP A 25 1.88 20.61 4.24
C ASP A 25 0.51 19.92 4.45
N GLU A 26 -0.47 20.65 5.02
CA GLU A 26 -1.80 20.09 5.25
C GLU A 26 -2.56 19.80 3.95
N ILE A 27 -2.23 20.50 2.87
CA ILE A 27 -2.79 20.30 1.53
C ILE A 27 -1.96 19.25 0.77
N ALA A 28 -0.64 19.40 0.75
CA ALA A 28 0.26 18.49 0.04
C ALA A 28 0.10 17.04 0.54
N GLY A 29 -0.03 16.84 1.85
CA GLY A 29 -0.24 15.52 2.47
C GLY A 29 -1.60 14.87 2.15
N GLN A 30 -2.48 15.54 1.40
CA GLN A 30 -3.76 14.99 0.93
C GLN A 30 -3.76 14.71 -0.58
N ILE A 31 -2.59 14.76 -1.22
CA ILE A 31 -2.46 14.65 -2.67
C ILE A 31 -1.44 13.57 -3.01
N GLU A 32 -1.83 12.66 -3.91
CA GLU A 32 -0.92 11.84 -4.71
C GLU A 32 -0.79 12.44 -6.11
N LEU A 33 0.37 12.25 -6.74
CA LEU A 33 0.57 12.57 -8.15
C LEU A 33 0.63 11.31 -8.98
N TRP A 34 -0.34 11.17 -9.85
CA TRP A 34 -0.52 10.01 -10.72
C TRP A 34 -0.06 10.38 -12.13
N GLU A 35 1.22 10.16 -12.43
CA GLU A 35 1.89 10.68 -13.64
C GLU A 35 1.65 12.20 -13.81
N GLY A 36 1.81 12.93 -12.71
CA GLY A 36 1.58 14.37 -12.61
C GLY A 36 0.12 14.78 -12.42
N LYS A 37 -0.85 13.87 -12.58
CA LYS A 37 -2.26 14.18 -12.32
C LYS A 37 -2.51 14.31 -10.81
N VAL A 38 -3.19 15.37 -10.39
CA VAL A 38 -3.55 15.61 -8.99
C VAL A 38 -4.66 14.66 -8.56
N VAL A 39 -4.39 13.82 -7.57
CA VAL A 39 -5.36 12.88 -6.99
C VAL A 39 -5.51 13.14 -5.50
N TRP A 40 -6.73 13.50 -5.09
CA TRP A 40 -7.05 13.78 -3.70
C TRP A 40 -7.26 12.50 -2.90
N LEU A 41 -6.42 12.29 -1.90
CA LEU A 41 -6.62 11.27 -0.88
C LEU A 41 -7.87 11.59 -0.05
N ARG A 42 -8.63 10.55 0.28
CA ARG A 42 -9.72 10.65 1.24
C ARG A 42 -9.18 10.27 2.61
N ARG A 43 -9.37 11.14 3.61
CA ARG A 43 -9.12 10.74 4.99
C ARG A 43 -10.12 9.65 5.37
N GLY A 44 -9.60 8.46 5.66
CA GLY A 44 -10.39 7.36 6.21
C GLY A 44 -10.90 7.69 7.63
N PRO A 45 -11.85 6.90 8.15
CA PRO A 45 -12.25 6.96 9.55
C PRO A 45 -11.05 6.61 10.47
N ALA A 46 -11.12 6.91 11.77
CA ALA A 46 -10.01 6.67 12.70
C ALA A 46 -9.56 5.20 12.72
N GLU A 47 -10.51 4.28 12.55
CA GLU A 47 -10.28 2.84 12.44
C GLU A 47 -9.33 2.50 11.28
N HIS A 48 -9.35 3.26 10.18
CA HIS A 48 -8.42 3.06 9.08
C HIS A 48 -6.97 3.21 9.55
N GLN A 49 -6.68 4.28 10.30
CA GLN A 49 -5.35 4.50 10.85
C GLN A 49 -4.99 3.44 11.88
N GLU A 50 -5.96 3.05 12.72
CA GLU A 50 -5.75 2.05 13.75
C GLU A 50 -5.31 0.71 13.13
N PHE A 51 -6.08 0.19 12.16
CA PHE A 51 -5.74 -1.07 11.51
C PHE A 51 -4.49 -0.99 10.64
N THR A 52 -4.18 0.19 10.08
CA THR A 52 -2.89 0.44 9.43
C THR A 52 -1.73 0.26 10.42
N ASN A 53 -1.85 0.84 11.62
CA ASN A 53 -0.83 0.73 12.67
C ASN A 53 -0.70 -0.72 13.20
N LEU A 54 -1.81 -1.43 13.38
CA LEU A 54 -1.80 -2.83 13.83
C LEU A 54 -1.10 -3.73 12.80
N MET A 55 -1.43 -3.58 11.51
CA MET A 55 -0.77 -4.31 10.43
C MET A 55 0.73 -3.99 10.35
N TRP A 56 1.09 -2.71 10.45
CA TRP A 56 2.49 -2.29 10.53
C TRP A 56 3.22 -2.95 11.70
N SER A 57 2.60 -2.98 12.88
CA SER A 57 3.20 -3.55 14.09
C SER A 57 3.47 -5.05 13.92
N GLY A 58 2.48 -5.82 13.46
CA GLY A 58 2.62 -7.26 13.20
C GLY A 58 3.69 -7.57 12.14
N LEU A 59 3.66 -6.84 11.01
CA LEU A 59 4.67 -7.00 9.96
C LEU A 59 6.07 -6.62 10.44
N ARG A 60 6.20 -5.55 11.23
CA ARG A 60 7.48 -5.11 11.80
C ARG A 60 8.04 -6.13 12.78
N ARG A 61 7.20 -6.79 13.59
CA ARG A 61 7.61 -7.89 14.45
C ARG A 61 8.16 -9.05 13.61
N CYS A 62 7.39 -9.53 12.63
CA CYS A 62 7.81 -10.63 11.73
C CYS A 62 9.11 -10.29 10.98
N ALA A 63 9.25 -9.06 10.48
CA ALA A 63 10.46 -8.60 9.81
C ALA A 63 11.69 -8.66 10.73
N ARG A 64 11.52 -8.28 12.00
CA ARG A 64 12.60 -8.33 13.00
C ARG A 64 12.99 -9.77 13.35
N GLU A 65 12.02 -10.67 13.42
CA GLU A 65 12.26 -12.10 13.65
C GLU A 65 13.03 -12.73 12.48
N ASP A 66 12.64 -12.43 11.23
CA ASP A 66 13.36 -12.91 10.04
C ASP A 66 14.80 -12.37 9.98
N MET A 67 15.00 -11.08 10.28
CA MET A 67 16.34 -10.46 10.34
C MET A 67 17.20 -10.95 11.51
N ALA A 68 16.61 -11.52 12.56
CA ALA A 68 17.36 -12.09 13.68
C ALA A 68 17.92 -13.50 13.37
N GLY A 69 17.44 -14.13 12.30
CA GLY A 69 18.00 -15.38 11.77
C GLY A 69 19.35 -15.20 11.07
N GLU A 70 19.90 -16.30 10.54
CA GLU A 70 21.15 -16.25 9.77
C GLU A 70 20.90 -15.71 8.36
N GLY A 71 21.42 -14.51 8.05
CA GLY A 71 21.47 -13.96 6.69
C GLY A 71 21.62 -12.44 6.63
N ASP A 72 22.12 -11.92 5.50
CA ASP A 72 22.29 -10.48 5.22
C ASP A 72 20.98 -9.78 4.79
N ARG A 73 19.83 -10.23 5.30
CA ARG A 73 18.53 -9.64 4.97
C ARG A 73 18.29 -8.41 5.83
N CYS A 74 17.82 -7.32 5.21
CA CYS A 74 17.53 -6.07 5.91
C CYS A 74 16.22 -5.47 5.40
N TRP A 75 15.21 -5.46 6.26
CA TRP A 75 13.85 -5.03 5.98
C TRP A 75 13.47 -3.81 6.82
N ARG A 76 12.65 -2.95 6.22
CA ARG A 76 11.99 -1.82 6.87
C ARG A 76 10.51 -1.91 6.62
N VAL A 77 9.73 -1.57 7.64
CA VAL A 77 8.26 -1.56 7.60
C VAL A 77 7.81 -0.17 8.00
N HIS A 78 7.01 0.46 7.14
CA HIS A 78 6.58 1.86 7.27
C HIS A 78 5.09 1.98 7.00
N THR A 79 4.52 3.09 7.47
CA THR A 79 3.16 3.54 7.16
C THR A 79 3.22 4.86 6.41
N GLU A 80 2.20 5.15 5.60
CA GLU A 80 1.95 6.46 4.97
C GLU A 80 3.20 7.10 4.33
N THR A 81 4.07 6.29 3.72
CA THR A 81 5.32 6.76 3.10
C THR A 81 5.19 6.73 1.59
N ASN A 82 5.54 7.83 0.93
CA ASN A 82 5.47 7.92 -0.53
C ASN A 82 6.39 6.90 -1.20
N VAL A 83 5.83 6.14 -2.13
CA VAL A 83 6.54 5.24 -3.03
C VAL A 83 6.54 5.84 -4.43
N PHE A 84 7.71 6.21 -4.91
CA PHE A 84 7.88 6.76 -6.25
C PHE A 84 7.96 5.64 -7.28
N LEU A 85 7.02 5.65 -8.24
CA LEU A 85 6.82 4.56 -9.20
C LEU A 85 7.74 4.66 -10.42
N GLY A 86 8.19 5.87 -10.77
CA GLY A 86 9.16 6.09 -11.83
C GLY A 86 10.60 5.80 -11.41
N GLN A 87 11.43 5.34 -12.37
CA GLN A 87 12.88 5.19 -12.17
C GLN A 87 13.58 6.52 -11.87
N THR A 88 13.07 7.61 -12.45
CA THR A 88 13.57 8.98 -12.25
C THR A 88 12.41 9.93 -12.02
N GLY A 89 12.63 11.00 -11.25
CA GLY A 89 11.60 11.99 -10.93
C GLY A 89 10.67 11.57 -9.79
N LYS A 90 9.77 12.46 -9.39
CA LYS A 90 8.90 12.27 -8.21
C LYS A 90 7.42 12.55 -8.47
N SER A 91 7.06 12.95 -9.68
CA SER A 91 5.68 13.31 -10.05
C SER A 91 4.78 12.09 -10.33
N ASP A 92 5.27 10.87 -10.17
CA ASP A 92 4.45 9.65 -10.20
C ASP A 92 4.71 8.85 -8.91
N PHE A 93 3.81 9.00 -7.95
CA PHE A 93 3.90 8.34 -6.64
C PHE A 93 2.53 8.00 -6.08
N VAL A 94 2.57 7.09 -5.13
CA VAL A 94 1.44 6.61 -4.34
C VAL A 94 1.88 6.49 -2.89
N THR A 95 0.94 6.59 -1.97
CA THR A 95 1.13 6.50 -0.54
C THR A 95 0.34 5.29 -0.05
N PRO A 96 0.96 4.09 0.01
CA PRO A 96 0.32 2.93 0.63
C PRO A 96 0.14 3.16 2.12
N ASP A 97 -0.89 2.52 2.68
CA ASP A 97 -1.17 2.62 4.12
C ASP A 97 -0.05 1.99 4.93
N PHE A 98 0.43 0.83 4.48
CA PHE A 98 1.64 0.19 5.00
C PHE A 98 2.47 -0.43 3.88
N LEU A 99 3.78 -0.53 4.11
CA LEU A 99 4.70 -1.15 3.16
C LEU A 99 5.85 -1.87 3.85
N VAL A 100 6.48 -2.77 3.11
CA VAL A 100 7.76 -3.40 3.43
C VAL A 100 8.74 -3.12 2.30
N HIS A 101 9.92 -2.62 2.63
CA HIS A 101 10.98 -2.39 1.65
C HIS A 101 12.34 -2.85 2.17
N ARG A 102 13.31 -2.99 1.26
CA ARG A 102 14.71 -3.27 1.61
C ARG A 102 15.34 -2.07 2.29
N CYS A 103 16.31 -2.29 3.17
CA CYS A 103 17.11 -1.19 3.69
C CYS A 103 17.79 -0.43 2.55
N LEU A 104 17.63 0.89 2.57
CA LEU A 104 18.27 1.79 1.61
C LEU A 104 19.71 2.07 2.03
N PRO A 105 20.63 2.34 1.07
CA PRO A 105 22.04 2.58 1.37
C PRO A 105 22.27 3.89 2.13
N GLU A 106 21.41 4.89 1.92
CA GLU A 106 21.53 6.21 2.52
C GLU A 106 20.29 6.56 3.37
N PRO A 107 20.48 7.28 4.50
CA PRO A 107 19.35 7.78 5.28
C PRO A 107 18.59 8.86 4.51
N TYR A 108 17.27 8.92 4.71
CA TYR A 108 16.35 9.85 4.05
C TYR A 108 16.27 9.73 2.52
N GLN A 109 16.80 8.64 1.96
CA GLN A 109 16.60 8.32 0.55
C GLN A 109 15.11 8.06 0.27
N ASP A 110 14.67 8.52 -0.90
CA ASP A 110 13.32 8.25 -1.39
C ASP A 110 13.09 6.74 -1.58
N VAL A 111 11.93 6.26 -1.15
CA VAL A 111 11.52 4.87 -1.39
C VAL A 111 11.02 4.73 -2.82
N ARG A 112 11.71 3.92 -3.63
CA ARG A 112 11.36 3.62 -5.02
C ARG A 112 10.65 2.27 -5.10
N ALA A 113 9.79 2.08 -6.10
CA ALA A 113 9.09 0.81 -6.30
C ALA A 113 10.03 -0.42 -6.31
N ASP A 114 11.23 -0.29 -6.89
CA ASP A 114 12.23 -1.38 -6.95
C ASP A 114 12.75 -1.81 -5.57
N ASP A 115 12.70 -0.92 -4.56
CA ASP A 115 13.09 -1.21 -3.19
C ASP A 115 11.96 -1.89 -2.39
N VAL A 116 10.72 -1.76 -2.85
CA VAL A 116 9.52 -2.21 -2.15
C VAL A 116 9.24 -3.68 -2.46
N LEU A 117 8.97 -4.46 -1.41
CA LEU A 117 8.62 -5.87 -1.50
C LEU A 117 7.12 -6.07 -1.40
N LEU A 118 6.46 -5.29 -0.55
CA LEU A 118 5.04 -5.38 -0.24
C LEU A 118 4.47 -3.98 -0.03
N VAL A 119 3.31 -3.74 -0.62
CA VAL A 119 2.43 -2.61 -0.29
C VAL A 119 1.07 -3.14 0.21
N GLY A 120 0.42 -2.39 1.09
CA GLY A 120 -0.88 -2.76 1.62
C GLY A 120 -1.83 -1.58 1.76
N GLU A 121 -3.10 -1.85 1.54
CA GLU A 121 -4.21 -0.88 1.61
C GLU A 121 -5.30 -1.40 2.55
N VAL A 122 -5.74 -0.54 3.46
CA VAL A 122 -6.86 -0.76 4.37
C VAL A 122 -8.12 -0.24 3.71
N LEU A 123 -8.96 -1.16 3.28
CA LEU A 123 -10.19 -0.85 2.57
C LEU A 123 -11.28 -0.44 3.56
N SER A 124 -11.54 0.87 3.61
CA SER A 124 -12.68 1.44 4.32
C SER A 124 -13.90 1.57 3.39
N PRO A 125 -15.13 1.70 3.94
CA PRO A 125 -16.33 1.89 3.12
C PRO A 125 -16.32 3.12 2.19
N SER A 126 -15.42 4.09 2.42
CA SER A 126 -15.27 5.28 1.58
C SER A 126 -14.39 5.07 0.33
N ASN A 127 -13.67 3.95 0.25
CA ASN A 127 -12.83 3.65 -0.91
C ASN A 127 -13.71 3.17 -2.07
N THR A 128 -13.57 3.77 -3.25
CA THR A 128 -14.33 3.30 -4.42
C THR A 128 -13.60 2.12 -5.08
N PRO A 129 -14.31 1.08 -5.55
CA PRO A 129 -13.67 -0.04 -6.24
C PRO A 129 -12.81 0.40 -7.42
N THR A 130 -13.24 1.45 -8.15
CA THR A 130 -12.51 1.99 -9.30
C THR A 130 -11.18 2.62 -8.90
N ASP A 131 -11.16 3.43 -7.84
CA ASP A 131 -9.92 4.08 -7.38
C ASP A 131 -8.92 3.04 -6.87
N MET A 132 -9.41 2.01 -6.15
CA MET A 132 -8.57 0.93 -5.66
C MET A 132 -7.99 0.08 -6.79
N GLU A 133 -8.78 -0.24 -7.81
CA GLU A 133 -8.30 -0.99 -8.97
C GLU A 133 -7.25 -0.19 -9.75
N ALA A 134 -7.44 1.12 -9.90
CA ALA A 134 -6.45 2.00 -10.53
C ALA A 134 -5.14 2.07 -9.73
N LYS A 135 -5.22 2.19 -8.39
CA LYS A 135 -4.05 2.18 -7.50
C LYS A 135 -3.32 0.83 -7.55
N LYS A 136 -4.06 -0.27 -7.50
CA LYS A 136 -3.56 -1.65 -7.65
C LYS A 136 -2.82 -1.86 -8.98
N ALA A 137 -3.39 -1.39 -10.09
CA ALA A 137 -2.75 -1.49 -11.40
C ALA A 137 -1.44 -0.67 -11.46
N ARG A 138 -1.36 0.47 -10.76
CA ARG A 138 -0.14 1.29 -10.65
C ARG A 138 0.97 0.55 -9.91
N TYR A 139 0.66 -0.08 -8.77
CA TYR A 139 1.62 -0.92 -8.06
C TYR A 139 2.12 -2.09 -8.92
N ALA A 140 1.21 -2.76 -9.64
CA ALA A 140 1.57 -3.87 -10.51
C ALA A 140 2.49 -3.42 -11.66
N ARG A 141 2.16 -2.31 -12.31
CA ARG A 141 2.95 -1.71 -13.38
C ARG A 141 4.34 -1.29 -12.92
N ALA A 142 4.46 -0.84 -11.67
CA ALA A 142 5.72 -0.49 -11.04
C ALA A 142 6.53 -1.71 -10.56
N GLY A 143 6.02 -2.93 -10.73
CA GLY A 143 6.77 -4.15 -10.45
C GLY A 143 6.81 -4.57 -8.98
N ILE A 144 5.99 -3.98 -8.10
CA ILE A 144 6.01 -4.33 -6.68
C ILE A 144 5.52 -5.78 -6.49
N PRO A 145 6.28 -6.69 -5.86
CA PRO A 145 5.97 -8.12 -5.87
C PRO A 145 4.66 -8.49 -5.16
N TRP A 146 4.37 -7.86 -4.02
CA TRP A 146 3.24 -8.20 -3.17
C TRP A 146 2.31 -7.00 -2.95
N TYR A 147 1.02 -7.24 -3.09
CA TYR A 147 -0.03 -6.27 -2.79
C TYR A 147 -1.04 -6.88 -1.83
N TRP A 148 -1.34 -6.21 -0.73
CA TRP A 148 -2.25 -6.68 0.30
C TRP A 148 -3.47 -5.77 0.42
N GLU A 149 -4.66 -6.37 0.52
CA GLU A 149 -5.91 -5.65 0.80
C GLU A 149 -6.45 -6.10 2.16
N VAL A 150 -6.63 -5.16 3.08
CA VAL A 150 -7.19 -5.39 4.40
C VAL A 150 -8.58 -4.78 4.45
N THR A 151 -9.62 -5.61 4.39
CA THR A 151 -11.00 -5.12 4.42
C THR A 151 -11.51 -5.06 5.85
N LEU A 152 -12.04 -3.91 6.26
CA LEU A 152 -12.63 -3.72 7.58
C LEU A 152 -14.11 -4.15 7.62
N GLU A 153 -14.58 -4.59 8.79
CA GLU A 153 -16.00 -4.84 9.03
C GLU A 153 -16.80 -3.52 9.01
N ARG A 154 -18.04 -3.58 8.50
CA ARG A 154 -18.90 -2.39 8.38
C ARG A 154 -19.51 -1.90 9.70
N ARG A 155 -19.59 -2.78 10.71
CA ARG A 155 -20.37 -2.54 11.94
C ARG A 155 -19.55 -2.70 13.22
N ARG A 156 -18.30 -3.15 13.10
CA ARG A 156 -17.38 -3.41 14.20
C ARG A 156 -16.02 -2.91 13.77
N SER A 157 -15.27 -2.33 14.70
CA SER A 157 -13.87 -1.98 14.50
C SER A 157 -13.06 -3.26 14.53
N ALA A 158 -13.04 -3.99 13.41
CA ALA A 158 -12.36 -5.27 13.24
C ALA A 158 -12.02 -5.50 11.77
N ILE A 159 -10.99 -6.32 11.50
CA ILE A 159 -10.69 -6.80 10.16
C ILE A 159 -11.70 -7.89 9.76
N ALA A 160 -12.30 -7.73 8.59
CA ALA A 160 -13.17 -8.75 8.00
C ALA A 160 -12.36 -9.80 7.24
N THR A 161 -11.45 -9.37 6.36
CA THR A 161 -10.63 -10.25 5.52
C THR A 161 -9.30 -9.58 5.17
N VAL A 162 -8.26 -10.40 5.01
CA VAL A 162 -7.01 -10.00 4.36
C VAL A 162 -6.83 -10.80 3.09
N HIS A 163 -6.54 -10.14 1.98
CA HIS A 163 -6.15 -10.76 0.72
C HIS A 163 -4.69 -10.41 0.42
N ALA A 164 -3.89 -11.42 0.10
CA ALA A 164 -2.56 -11.24 -0.45
C ALA A 164 -2.60 -11.54 -1.94
N PHE A 165 -2.03 -10.64 -2.73
CA PHE A 165 -1.85 -10.82 -4.16
C PHE A 165 -0.37 -10.80 -4.54
N VAL A 166 -0.01 -11.64 -5.50
CA VAL A 166 1.33 -11.74 -6.10
C VAL A 166 1.35 -11.15 -7.49
N LEU A 167 2.41 -10.42 -7.84
CA LEU A 167 2.59 -9.89 -9.18
C LEU A 167 2.68 -11.04 -10.20
N GLU A 168 1.86 -10.98 -11.24
CA GLU A 168 1.95 -11.88 -12.39
C GLU A 168 3.21 -11.55 -13.20
N THR A 169 4.19 -12.44 -13.16
CA THR A 169 5.44 -12.29 -13.94
C THR A 169 5.38 -12.94 -15.32
N THR A 170 4.38 -13.78 -15.56
CA THR A 170 4.13 -14.44 -16.85
C THR A 170 2.65 -14.38 -17.16
N HIS A 171 2.28 -13.77 -18.28
CA HIS A 171 0.88 -13.66 -18.68
C HIS A 171 0.27 -15.03 -19.00
N GLY A 172 -0.96 -15.24 -18.53
CA GLY A 172 -1.80 -16.32 -19.02
C GLY A 172 -2.05 -16.26 -20.53
N ARG A 173 -2.38 -17.42 -21.13
CA ARG A 173 -2.73 -17.47 -22.57
C ARG A 173 -4.08 -16.81 -22.81
N LEU A 174 -4.10 -15.73 -23.59
CA LEU A 174 -5.32 -15.04 -23.99
C LEU A 174 -5.78 -15.49 -25.39
N PRO A 175 -7.10 -15.48 -25.67
CA PRO A 175 -7.62 -15.70 -27.03
C PRO A 175 -7.06 -14.68 -28.03
N ASP A 176 -7.03 -15.05 -29.30
CA ASP A 176 -6.56 -14.17 -30.37
C ASP A 176 -7.37 -12.86 -30.39
N GLY A 177 -6.65 -11.74 -30.50
CA GLY A 177 -7.22 -10.39 -30.47
C GLY A 177 -7.54 -9.82 -29.08
N VAL A 178 -7.49 -10.63 -28.01
CA VAL A 178 -7.69 -10.14 -26.64
C VAL A 178 -6.38 -9.59 -26.08
N ARG A 179 -6.45 -8.44 -25.40
CA ARG A 179 -5.34 -7.81 -24.70
C ARG A 179 -5.77 -7.49 -23.28
N PRO A 180 -4.89 -7.68 -22.27
CA PRO A 180 -5.21 -7.26 -20.92
C PRO A 180 -5.32 -5.73 -20.89
N LEU A 181 -6.21 -5.21 -20.04
CA LEU A 181 -6.36 -3.77 -19.85
C LEU A 181 -5.08 -3.15 -19.29
N TYR A 182 -4.43 -3.85 -18.35
CA TYR A 182 -3.17 -3.46 -17.76
C TYR A 182 -2.03 -4.39 -18.18
N PRO A 183 -0.82 -3.87 -18.44
CA PRO A 183 0.32 -4.67 -18.89
C PRO A 183 0.87 -5.59 -17.79
N ALA A 184 0.59 -5.30 -16.52
CA ALA A 184 0.95 -6.11 -15.36
C ALA A 184 -0.27 -6.21 -14.43
N ASN A 185 -0.48 -7.37 -13.83
CA ASN A 185 -1.64 -7.64 -12.97
C ASN A 185 -1.20 -8.43 -11.74
N TYR A 186 -2.06 -8.41 -10.72
CA TYR A 186 -1.89 -9.18 -9.50
C TYR A 186 -2.81 -10.41 -9.52
N LEU A 187 -2.30 -11.55 -9.03
CA LEU A 187 -3.08 -12.78 -8.82
C LEU A 187 -3.33 -12.98 -7.34
N LEU A 188 -4.55 -13.38 -6.96
CA LEU A 188 -4.87 -13.70 -5.57
C LEU A 188 -4.07 -14.94 -5.14
N ALA A 189 -3.22 -14.77 -4.13
CA ALA A 189 -2.27 -15.78 -3.67
C ALA A 189 -2.52 -16.22 -2.21
N GLY A 190 -3.33 -15.46 -1.46
CA GLY A 190 -3.72 -15.80 -0.10
C GLY A 190 -4.99 -15.07 0.33
N LYS A 191 -5.74 -15.69 1.23
CA LYS A 191 -6.96 -15.14 1.82
C LYS A 191 -7.11 -15.64 3.25
N TRP A 192 -7.30 -14.72 4.19
CA TRP A 192 -7.52 -15.03 5.59
C TRP A 192 -8.71 -14.25 6.14
N SER A 193 -9.38 -14.84 7.12
CA SER A 193 -10.39 -14.18 7.93
C SER A 193 -10.31 -14.69 9.37
N PRO A 194 -10.72 -13.88 10.37
CA PRO A 194 -10.81 -14.34 11.76
C PRO A 194 -11.80 -15.49 11.97
N LYS A 195 -12.63 -15.82 10.98
CA LYS A 195 -13.59 -16.94 11.03
C LYS A 195 -13.01 -18.26 10.54
N ASP A 196 -11.98 -18.19 9.69
CA ASP A 196 -11.47 -19.33 8.94
C ASP A 196 -10.02 -19.70 9.33
N SER A 197 -9.37 -18.89 10.18
CA SER A 197 -7.96 -19.05 10.58
C SER A 197 -7.69 -18.35 11.90
N ASP A 198 -6.67 -18.79 12.65
CA ASP A 198 -6.25 -18.17 13.92
C ASP A 198 -5.22 -17.03 13.72
N ALA A 199 -4.61 -16.97 12.54
CA ALA A 199 -3.60 -15.99 12.17
C ALA A 199 -3.56 -15.76 10.66
N ILE A 200 -2.90 -14.67 10.27
CA ILE A 200 -2.41 -14.46 8.90
C ILE A 200 -1.05 -15.15 8.79
N ASP A 201 -1.01 -16.27 8.08
CA ASP A 201 0.19 -17.06 7.81
C ASP A 201 0.57 -16.96 6.34
N TYR A 202 1.76 -16.40 6.06
CA TYR A 202 2.26 -16.30 4.69
C TYR A 202 3.79 -16.37 4.61
N PRO A 203 4.38 -17.17 3.71
CA PRO A 203 5.83 -17.37 3.67
C PRO A 203 6.62 -16.24 2.96
N TYR A 204 5.94 -15.21 2.45
CA TYR A 204 6.53 -14.12 1.66
C TYR A 204 6.09 -12.73 2.13
N PRO A 205 6.87 -11.67 1.89
CA PRO A 205 8.24 -11.68 1.35
C PRO A 205 9.28 -12.28 2.32
N PHE A 206 8.90 -12.46 3.58
CA PHE A 206 9.56 -13.27 4.59
C PHE A 206 8.48 -14.05 5.35
N SER A 207 8.86 -14.88 6.33
CA SER A 207 7.88 -15.62 7.13
C SER A 207 7.00 -14.66 7.94
N ILE A 208 5.75 -14.51 7.56
CA ILE A 208 4.74 -13.72 8.25
C ILE A 208 3.82 -14.66 9.01
N HIS A 209 3.73 -14.44 10.31
CA HIS A 209 2.73 -15.03 11.19
C HIS A 209 2.17 -13.93 12.09
N VAL A 210 0.96 -13.46 11.81
CA VAL A 210 0.29 -12.41 12.60
C VAL A 210 -1.01 -12.98 13.19
N PRO A 211 -1.02 -13.36 14.47
CA PRO A 211 -2.25 -13.79 15.15
C PRO A 211 -3.32 -12.70 15.12
N TRP A 212 -4.59 -13.09 15.01
CA TRP A 212 -5.68 -12.09 15.04
C TRP A 212 -5.72 -11.30 16.35
N SER A 213 -5.27 -11.89 17.47
CA SER A 213 -5.16 -11.20 18.75
C SER A 213 -4.19 -10.01 18.74
N GLU A 214 -3.25 -9.95 17.79
CA GLU A 214 -2.39 -8.76 17.58
C GLU A 214 -3.08 -7.67 16.77
N LEU A 215 -4.23 -7.98 16.16
CA LEU A 215 -5.01 -7.10 15.30
C LEU A 215 -6.38 -6.75 15.91
N GLU A 216 -6.56 -7.01 17.21
CA GLU A 216 -7.74 -6.61 17.98
C GLU A 216 -7.57 -5.19 18.54
N PHE A 217 -8.68 -4.44 18.63
CA PHE A 217 -8.80 -3.10 19.18
C PHE A 217 -9.94 -3.03 20.20
#